data_AF-A0A925J3H7-F1
#
_entry.id   AF-A0A925J3H7-F1
#
_cell.length_a   1.000
_cell.length_b   1.000
_cell.length_c   1.000
_cell.angle_alpha   90.00
_cell.angle_beta   90.00
_cell.angle_gamma   90.00
#
_symmetry.space_group_name_H-M   'P 1'
#
loop_
_entity.id
_entity.type
_entity.pdbx_description
1 polymer ?
#
loop_
_entity_poly.entity_id
_entity_poly.type
_entity_poly.pdbx_seq_one_letter_code
_entity_poly.pdbx_strand_id
1 'polypeptide(L)'
;RDPARVTHYSQVPFLPIEFFKTQRVLSGTPAVALSFESSGTTGQLPSRHFVADPLFYETLSQRLFEQCYGSLRGYTILALLPSYLERGTSSLVHMVRHFIEQSGTPESGFFLNNTADLRQQLLKIRDQKPESRILLIGVTFALLDLADSGDDWSFLGELPRLVVMETGGMKGRRRELLREEVHYILTQAFGVARIHSEYGMTELLSQAYSAGEGIFEVPPSMRILLRDVNDPFAPLPPGGRSGGINIVDLGNVDSCAFVETKDLGDHINENGFRVLGRFDNSDVRGCNLMVV
;
A
#
# COMPACT_ATOMS: atom_id res chain seq x y z
N ARG A 1 24.34 12.41 -16.15
CA ARG A 1 23.88 12.91 -17.47
C ARG A 1 23.49 14.36 -17.29
N ASP A 2 23.72 15.22 -18.28
CA ASP A 2 23.24 16.61 -18.24
C ASP A 2 21.69 16.61 -18.25
N PRO A 3 21.01 17.13 -17.20
CA PRO A 3 19.56 17.16 -17.14
C PRO A 3 18.92 17.84 -18.36
N ALA A 4 19.58 18.84 -18.95
CA ALA A 4 19.06 19.57 -20.11
C ALA A 4 18.99 18.72 -21.39
N ARG A 5 19.63 17.54 -21.40
CA ARG A 5 19.68 16.62 -22.55
C ARG A 5 18.76 15.41 -22.38
N VAL A 6 17.97 15.36 -21.30
CA VAL A 6 16.97 14.31 -21.09
C VAL A 6 15.76 14.58 -21.99
N THR A 7 15.42 13.60 -22.82
CA THR A 7 14.31 13.65 -23.79
C THR A 7 13.32 12.51 -23.59
N HIS A 8 13.68 11.50 -22.80
CA HIS A 8 12.83 10.35 -22.50
C HIS A 8 13.05 9.85 -21.07
N TYR A 9 12.00 9.36 -20.41
CA TYR A 9 12.05 8.94 -19.00
C TYR A 9 13.05 7.81 -18.74
N SER A 10 13.28 6.92 -19.73
CA SER A 10 14.28 5.85 -19.64
C SER A 10 15.72 6.35 -19.51
N GLN A 11 15.95 7.65 -19.69
CA GLN A 11 17.26 8.26 -19.50
C GLN A 11 17.53 8.68 -18.04
N VAL A 12 16.51 8.69 -17.19
CA VAL A 12 16.58 9.05 -15.78
C VAL A 12 16.85 7.79 -14.95
N PRO A 13 17.92 7.74 -14.13
CA PRO A 13 18.13 6.62 -13.22
C PRO A 13 17.12 6.67 -12.08
N PHE A 14 16.83 5.52 -11.49
CA PHE A 14 15.96 5.40 -10.33
C PHE A 14 16.78 5.51 -9.03
N LEU A 15 16.22 6.17 -8.03
CA LEU A 15 16.83 6.36 -6.72
C LEU A 15 16.44 5.19 -5.79
N PRO A 16 17.39 4.39 -5.29
CA PRO A 16 17.10 3.33 -4.33
C PRO A 16 16.42 3.88 -3.06
N ILE A 17 15.35 3.22 -2.62
CA ILE A 17 14.56 3.64 -1.46
C ILE A 17 15.38 3.78 -0.17
N GLU A 18 16.53 3.12 -0.03
CA GLU A 18 17.41 3.26 1.13
C GLU A 18 18.00 4.67 1.28
N PHE A 19 18.08 5.46 0.21
CA PHE A 19 18.52 6.84 0.32
C PHE A 19 17.55 7.69 1.16
N PHE A 20 16.26 7.34 1.24
CA PHE A 20 15.31 8.01 2.14
C PHE A 20 15.63 7.76 3.63
N LYS A 21 16.49 6.80 3.98
CA LYS A 21 16.94 6.56 5.37
C LYS A 21 18.12 7.42 5.77
N THR A 22 18.92 7.87 4.80
CA THR A 22 20.22 8.49 5.05
C THR A 22 20.34 9.90 4.49
N GLN A 23 19.51 10.25 3.51
CA GLN A 23 19.55 11.53 2.81
C GLN A 23 18.23 12.29 2.98
N ARG A 24 18.32 13.61 2.84
CA ARG A 24 17.16 14.49 2.67
C ARG A 24 16.80 14.55 1.19
N VAL A 25 15.92 13.65 0.75
CA VAL A 25 15.45 13.58 -0.65
C VAL A 25 14.39 14.65 -0.87
N LEU A 26 14.76 15.75 -1.52
CA LEU A 26 13.89 16.86 -1.89
C LEU A 26 14.31 17.43 -3.25
N SER A 27 13.35 17.93 -4.02
CA SER A 27 13.59 18.75 -5.21
C SER A 27 13.68 20.22 -4.80
N GLY A 28 14.82 20.87 -5.03
CA GLY A 28 15.04 22.27 -4.66
C GLY A 28 15.14 22.50 -3.14
N THR A 29 14.54 23.57 -2.65
CA THR A 29 14.58 23.95 -1.22
C THR A 29 13.21 24.35 -0.66
N PRO A 30 12.16 23.50 -0.80
CA PRO A 30 10.86 23.80 -0.25
C PRO A 30 10.89 23.79 1.28
N ALA A 31 9.98 24.56 1.88
CA ALA A 31 9.69 24.44 3.30
C ALA A 31 9.01 23.08 3.54
N VAL A 32 9.51 22.33 4.52
CA VAL A 32 8.93 21.04 4.88
C VAL A 32 7.80 21.28 5.88
N ALA A 33 6.58 20.89 5.52
CA ALA A 33 5.42 21.00 6.40
C ALA A 33 5.32 19.80 7.34
N LEU A 34 5.58 18.59 6.84
CA LEU A 34 5.63 17.37 7.66
C LEU A 34 6.66 16.37 7.14
N SER A 35 6.96 15.36 7.93
CA SER A 35 7.78 14.21 7.52
C SER A 35 7.05 12.93 7.84
N PHE A 36 6.90 12.07 6.84
CA PHE A 36 6.46 10.70 7.04
C PHE A 36 7.66 9.80 7.38
N GLU A 37 7.44 8.82 8.24
CA GLU A 37 8.43 7.83 8.63
C GLU A 37 7.88 6.41 8.46
N SER A 38 8.72 5.52 7.94
CA SER A 38 8.38 4.10 7.88
C SER A 38 8.36 3.46 9.27
N SER A 39 7.62 2.38 9.47
CA SER A 39 7.50 1.69 10.77
C SER A 39 8.83 1.12 11.31
N GLY A 40 9.86 0.97 10.47
CA GLY A 40 11.19 0.47 10.87
C GLY A 40 11.15 -0.97 11.43
N THR A 41 12.28 -1.64 11.41
CA THR A 41 12.49 -2.87 12.22
C THR A 41 13.48 -2.53 13.32
N THR A 42 13.38 -3.19 14.47
CA THR A 42 14.29 -2.96 15.61
C THR A 42 15.75 -2.95 15.14
N GLY A 43 16.45 -1.84 15.36
CA GLY A 43 17.86 -1.65 14.94
C GLY A 43 18.09 -1.06 13.55
N GLN A 44 17.05 -0.79 12.74
CA GLN A 44 17.19 -0.10 11.44
C GLN A 44 16.67 1.34 11.51
N LEU A 45 17.38 2.26 10.85
CA LEU A 45 16.92 3.63 10.62
C LEU A 45 15.66 3.59 9.72
N PRO A 46 14.55 4.25 10.12
CA PRO A 46 13.37 4.35 9.29
C PRO A 46 13.64 5.24 8.08
N SER A 47 12.97 4.95 6.97
CA SER A 47 12.92 5.88 5.84
C SER A 47 12.14 7.13 6.25
N ARG A 48 12.55 8.29 5.74
CA ARG A 48 11.88 9.58 5.94
C ARG A 48 11.53 10.21 4.61
N HIS A 49 10.26 10.57 4.44
CA HIS A 49 9.80 11.33 3.29
C HIS A 49 9.33 12.70 3.76
N PHE A 50 10.05 13.74 3.31
CA PHE A 50 9.72 15.12 3.61
C PHE A 50 8.64 15.62 2.65
N VAL A 51 7.55 16.13 3.20
CA VAL A 51 6.37 16.58 2.43
C VAL A 51 6.21 18.09 2.63
N ALA A 52 6.23 18.83 1.52
CA ALA A 52 6.07 20.28 1.52
C ALA A 52 4.60 20.70 1.56
N ASP A 53 3.72 19.97 0.86
CA ASP A 53 2.28 20.23 0.80
C ASP A 53 1.47 18.99 1.23
N PRO A 54 1.03 18.92 2.50
CA PRO A 54 0.19 17.84 3.00
C PRO A 54 -1.18 17.78 2.31
N LEU A 55 -1.77 18.94 1.96
CA LEU A 55 -3.08 19.00 1.31
C LEU A 55 -3.02 18.39 -0.10
N PHE A 56 -1.89 18.55 -0.78
CA PHE A 56 -1.65 17.86 -2.06
C PHE A 56 -1.69 16.34 -1.89
N TYR A 57 -0.99 15.79 -0.87
CA TYR A 57 -1.01 14.35 -0.59
C TYR A 57 -2.42 13.84 -0.24
N GLU A 58 -3.14 14.55 0.62
CA GLU A 58 -4.53 14.25 0.98
C GLU A 58 -5.45 14.24 -0.26
N THR A 59 -5.32 15.26 -1.11
CA THR A 59 -6.11 15.37 -2.34
C THR A 59 -5.77 14.27 -3.35
N LEU A 60 -4.49 13.97 -3.53
CA LEU A 60 -4.02 12.94 -4.44
C LEU A 60 -4.51 11.57 -3.98
N SER A 61 -4.22 11.17 -2.75
CA SER A 61 -4.62 9.87 -2.20
C SER A 61 -6.14 9.66 -2.24
N GLN A 62 -6.93 10.71 -1.92
CA GLN A 62 -8.38 10.65 -2.06
C GLN A 62 -8.80 10.39 -3.51
N ARG A 63 -8.26 11.14 -4.47
CA ARG A 63 -8.62 10.98 -5.89
C ARG A 63 -8.29 9.58 -6.41
N LEU A 64 -7.13 9.03 -6.02
CA LEU A 64 -6.73 7.68 -6.43
C LEU A 64 -7.65 6.61 -5.85
N PHE A 65 -8.06 6.75 -4.58
CA PHE A 65 -9.05 5.87 -3.99
C PHE A 65 -10.42 6.00 -4.70
N GLU A 66 -10.90 7.23 -4.92
CA GLU A 66 -12.22 7.47 -5.51
C GLU A 66 -12.31 7.06 -6.98
N GLN A 67 -11.20 7.00 -7.71
CA GLN A 67 -11.14 6.42 -9.05
C GLN A 67 -11.47 4.92 -9.04
N CYS A 68 -11.00 4.19 -8.02
CA CYS A 68 -11.19 2.74 -7.93
C CYS A 68 -12.50 2.36 -7.23
N TYR A 69 -12.91 3.13 -6.21
CA TYR A 69 -13.98 2.77 -5.28
C TYR A 69 -15.16 3.75 -5.28
N GLY A 70 -15.08 4.83 -6.07
CA GLY A 70 -16.05 5.91 -6.06
C GLY A 70 -15.91 6.82 -4.83
N SER A 71 -16.78 7.83 -4.75
CA SER A 71 -16.76 8.88 -3.72
C SER A 71 -16.63 8.32 -2.29
N LEU A 72 -15.65 8.84 -1.53
CA LEU A 72 -15.44 8.56 -0.11
C LEU A 72 -16.64 8.96 0.74
N ARG A 73 -17.35 10.03 0.36
CA ARG A 73 -18.53 10.50 1.08
C ARG A 73 -19.54 9.37 1.27
N GLY A 74 -19.92 9.12 2.52
CA GLY A 74 -20.86 8.07 2.92
C GLY A 74 -20.24 6.68 3.10
N TYR A 75 -18.91 6.51 2.99
CA TYR A 75 -18.24 5.31 3.46
C TYR A 75 -18.20 5.27 4.99
N THR A 76 -18.44 4.11 5.59
CA THR A 76 -18.02 3.82 6.96
C THR A 76 -16.64 3.17 6.91
N ILE A 77 -15.61 3.89 7.35
CA ILE A 77 -14.22 3.48 7.28
C ILE A 77 -13.76 3.00 8.65
N LEU A 78 -13.45 1.71 8.74
CA LEU A 78 -13.02 1.04 9.96
C LEU A 78 -11.57 0.61 9.76
N ALA A 79 -10.65 1.27 10.47
CA ALA A 79 -9.21 1.15 10.21
C ALA A 79 -8.48 0.35 11.30
N LEU A 80 -8.11 -0.90 11.01
CA LEU A 80 -7.36 -1.78 11.91
C LEU A 80 -5.85 -1.62 11.70
N LEU A 81 -5.28 -0.57 12.32
CA LEU A 81 -3.87 -0.16 12.13
C LEU A 81 -3.08 -0.11 13.46
N PRO A 82 -2.94 -1.25 14.17
CA PRO A 82 -2.14 -1.33 15.40
C PRO A 82 -0.73 -0.78 15.22
N SER A 83 -0.19 -0.13 16.26
CA SER A 83 1.19 0.41 16.31
C SER A 83 1.51 1.60 15.39
N TYR A 84 0.65 1.97 14.43
CA TYR A 84 0.92 3.12 13.54
C TYR A 84 0.40 4.46 14.10
N LEU A 85 -0.67 4.47 14.90
CA LEU A 85 -1.28 5.70 15.41
C LEU A 85 -0.42 6.44 16.44
N GLU A 86 0.33 5.71 17.26
CA GLU A 86 1.12 6.28 18.37
C GLU A 86 2.28 7.17 17.87
N ARG A 87 2.71 7.01 16.61
CA ARG A 87 3.89 7.68 16.07
C ARG A 87 3.59 9.00 15.36
N GLY A 88 2.35 9.26 14.95
CA GLY A 88 1.94 10.49 14.25
C GLY A 88 2.62 10.73 12.87
N THR A 89 3.62 9.94 12.50
CA THR A 89 4.45 10.10 11.31
C THR A 89 4.14 9.09 10.20
N SER A 90 3.12 8.25 10.35
CA SER A 90 2.76 7.26 9.32
C SER A 90 1.94 7.90 8.19
N SER A 91 2.42 7.80 6.95
CA SER A 91 1.70 8.26 5.74
C SER A 91 0.36 7.54 5.56
N LEU A 92 0.30 6.24 5.86
CA LEU A 92 -0.92 5.44 5.83
C LEU A 92 -1.95 5.95 6.85
N VAL A 93 -1.54 6.22 8.09
CA VAL A 93 -2.45 6.76 9.12
C VAL A 93 -2.94 8.15 8.75
N HIS A 94 -2.06 8.99 8.20
CA HIS A 94 -2.43 10.33 7.74
C HIS A 94 -3.49 10.25 6.62
N MET A 95 -3.26 9.41 5.60
CA MET A 95 -4.23 9.18 4.52
C MET A 95 -5.56 8.65 5.04
N VAL A 96 -5.54 7.60 5.88
CA VAL A 96 -6.78 7.00 6.38
C VAL A 96 -7.54 7.94 7.31
N ARG A 97 -6.85 8.81 8.06
CA ARG A 97 -7.48 9.87 8.86
C ARG A 97 -8.21 10.86 7.96
N HIS A 98 -7.54 11.35 6.91
CA HIS A 98 -8.18 12.19 5.90
C HIS A 98 -9.41 11.50 5.29
N PHE A 99 -9.30 10.21 4.95
CA PHE A 99 -10.44 9.47 4.40
C PHE A 99 -11.61 9.39 5.38
N ILE A 100 -11.36 9.13 6.66
CA ILE A 100 -12.37 9.11 7.72
C ILE A 100 -13.06 10.48 7.83
N GLU A 101 -12.30 11.57 7.79
CA GLU A 101 -12.83 12.94 7.84
C GLU A 101 -13.69 13.26 6.61
N GLN A 102 -13.23 12.92 5.41
CA GLN A 102 -13.97 13.15 4.15
C GLN A 102 -15.18 12.23 3.97
N SER A 103 -15.19 11.06 4.63
CA SER A 103 -16.32 10.14 4.54
C SER A 103 -17.59 10.74 5.15
N GLY A 104 -17.43 11.59 6.17
CA GLY A 104 -18.53 12.25 6.87
C GLY A 104 -19.46 11.29 7.62
N THR A 105 -19.03 10.06 7.91
CA THR A 105 -19.82 9.08 8.68
C THR A 105 -19.31 8.98 10.12
N PRO A 106 -20.16 9.26 11.13
CA PRO A 106 -19.75 9.21 12.55
C PRO A 106 -19.28 7.84 13.02
N GLU A 107 -19.69 6.77 12.34
CA GLU A 107 -19.31 5.39 12.63
C GLU A 107 -17.88 5.03 12.19
N SER A 108 -17.23 5.90 11.40
CA SER A 108 -15.84 5.70 10.98
C SER A 108 -14.85 5.90 12.12
N GLY A 109 -13.74 5.16 12.11
CA GLY A 109 -12.71 5.30 13.13
C GLY A 109 -11.58 4.31 13.02
N PHE A 110 -10.57 4.50 13.88
CA PHE A 110 -9.45 3.59 14.03
C PHE A 110 -9.68 2.60 15.17
N PHE A 111 -9.23 1.37 14.94
CA PHE A 111 -9.23 0.27 15.90
C PHE A 111 -7.78 -0.19 16.09
N LEU A 112 -7.23 0.05 17.27
CA LEU A 112 -5.82 -0.22 17.57
C LEU A 112 -5.65 -1.65 18.09
N ASN A 113 -6.25 -1.92 19.25
CA ASN A 113 -6.20 -3.21 19.94
C ASN A 113 -7.60 -3.66 20.41
N ASN A 114 -8.65 -2.95 19.99
CA ASN A 114 -10.03 -3.19 20.39
C ASN A 114 -10.79 -3.94 19.29
N THR A 115 -10.31 -5.13 18.97
CA THR A 115 -10.91 -6.02 17.96
C THR A 115 -12.36 -6.40 18.33
N ALA A 116 -12.67 -6.48 19.63
CA ALA A 116 -14.03 -6.66 20.13
C ALA A 116 -14.97 -5.51 19.74
N ASP A 117 -14.53 -4.25 19.88
CA ASP A 117 -15.32 -3.08 19.50
C ASP A 117 -15.52 -3.02 17.98
N LEU A 118 -14.48 -3.35 17.21
CA LEU A 118 -14.57 -3.47 15.75
C LEU A 118 -15.64 -4.49 15.36
N ARG A 119 -15.62 -5.67 15.98
CA ARG A 119 -16.60 -6.73 15.74
C ARG A 119 -18.01 -6.28 16.08
N GLN A 120 -18.20 -5.65 17.24
CA GLN A 120 -19.50 -5.14 17.67
C GLN A 120 -20.03 -4.07 16.71
N GLN A 121 -19.17 -3.17 16.24
CA GLN A 121 -19.54 -2.14 15.27
C GLN A 121 -19.98 -2.76 13.93
N LEU A 122 -19.25 -3.76 13.43
CA LEU A 122 -19.60 -4.48 12.20
C LEU A 122 -20.91 -5.25 12.32
N LEU A 123 -21.15 -5.93 13.44
CA LEU A 123 -22.42 -6.61 13.73
C LEU A 123 -23.58 -5.61 13.79
N LYS A 124 -23.38 -4.46 14.45
CA LYS A 124 -24.37 -3.39 14.51
C LYS A 124 -24.71 -2.86 13.12
N ILE A 125 -23.70 -2.63 12.28
CA ILE A 125 -23.92 -2.17 10.90
C ILE A 125 -24.67 -3.22 10.10
N ARG A 126 -24.31 -4.50 10.21
CA ARG A 126 -25.05 -5.60 9.57
C ARG A 126 -26.53 -5.58 9.94
N ASP A 127 -26.83 -5.48 11.23
CA ASP A 127 -28.20 -5.60 11.73
C ASP A 127 -29.05 -4.35 11.46
N GLN A 128 -28.43 -3.16 11.40
CA GLN A 128 -29.15 -1.88 11.34
C GLN A 128 -29.05 -1.16 9.99
N LYS A 129 -27.94 -1.33 9.27
CA LYS A 129 -27.61 -0.60 8.04
C LYS A 129 -26.81 -1.48 7.05
N PRO A 130 -27.32 -2.66 6.63
CA PRO A 130 -26.58 -3.63 5.80
C PRO A 130 -26.15 -3.06 4.44
N GLU A 131 -26.86 -2.05 3.93
CA GLU A 131 -26.54 -1.37 2.66
C GLU A 131 -25.49 -0.26 2.78
N SER A 132 -24.89 -0.06 3.97
CA SER A 132 -23.79 0.90 4.14
C SER A 132 -22.59 0.48 3.30
N ARG A 133 -21.94 1.44 2.63
CA ARG A 133 -20.62 1.21 2.02
C ARG A 133 -19.59 1.17 3.13
N ILE A 134 -18.91 0.05 3.32
CA ILE A 134 -17.96 -0.14 4.42
C ILE A 134 -16.59 -0.39 3.83
N LEU A 135 -15.58 0.30 4.34
CA LEU A 135 -14.17 -0.03 4.09
C LEU A 135 -13.57 -0.50 5.42
N LEU A 136 -13.33 -1.81 5.54
CA LEU A 136 -12.48 -2.37 6.58
C LEU A 136 -11.05 -2.42 6.02
N ILE A 137 -10.22 -1.44 6.39
CA ILE A 137 -8.82 -1.38 5.98
C ILE A 137 -7.92 -1.78 7.15
N GLY A 138 -6.97 -2.70 6.93
CA GLY A 138 -6.08 -3.16 7.98
C GLY A 138 -4.72 -3.57 7.47
N VAL A 139 -3.70 -3.43 8.32
CA VAL A 139 -2.38 -4.02 8.04
C VAL A 139 -2.48 -5.53 8.04
N THR A 140 -1.78 -6.20 7.12
CA THR A 140 -1.96 -7.64 6.85
C THR A 140 -1.95 -8.51 8.11
N PHE A 141 -0.96 -8.32 9.00
CA PHE A 141 -0.83 -9.16 10.20
C PHE A 141 -2.02 -9.01 11.15
N ALA A 142 -2.61 -7.82 11.25
CA ALA A 142 -3.73 -7.56 12.15
C ALA A 142 -5.02 -8.23 11.64
N LEU A 143 -5.21 -8.25 10.32
CA LEU A 143 -6.31 -9.00 9.69
C LEU A 143 -6.11 -10.51 9.86
N LEU A 144 -4.88 -11.02 9.74
CA LEU A 144 -4.57 -12.42 10.02
C LEU A 144 -4.79 -12.77 11.50
N ASP A 145 -4.46 -11.86 12.42
CA ASP A 145 -4.74 -12.04 13.85
C ASP A 145 -6.27 -12.10 14.12
N LEU A 146 -7.09 -11.36 13.35
CA LEU A 146 -8.56 -11.53 13.41
C LEU A 146 -8.99 -12.91 12.89
N ALA A 147 -8.46 -13.34 11.76
CA ALA A 147 -8.78 -14.65 11.17
C ALA A 147 -8.42 -15.81 12.11
N ASP A 148 -7.35 -15.67 12.90
CA ASP A 148 -6.88 -16.66 13.86
C ASP A 148 -7.44 -16.46 15.28
N SER A 149 -8.31 -15.48 15.52
CA SER A 149 -8.75 -15.13 16.89
C SER A 149 -9.64 -16.19 17.55
N GLY A 150 -10.22 -17.10 16.73
CA GLY A 150 -11.23 -18.07 17.15
C GLY A 150 -12.65 -17.50 17.18
N ASP A 151 -12.83 -16.20 16.95
CA ASP A 151 -14.15 -15.61 16.73
C ASP A 151 -14.67 -15.92 15.33
N ASP A 152 -15.99 -16.07 15.20
CA ASP A 152 -16.62 -16.15 13.89
C ASP A 152 -16.68 -14.76 13.23
N TRP A 153 -15.92 -14.62 12.15
CA TRP A 153 -15.87 -13.46 11.26
C TRP A 153 -16.53 -13.72 9.90
N SER A 154 -17.07 -14.91 9.65
CA SER A 154 -17.69 -15.26 8.36
C SER A 154 -18.94 -14.42 8.04
N PHE A 155 -19.56 -13.82 9.08
CA PHE A 155 -20.65 -12.88 8.94
C PHE A 155 -20.30 -11.63 8.11
N LEU A 156 -19.01 -11.32 7.92
CA LEU A 156 -18.60 -10.23 7.03
C LEU A 156 -19.04 -10.48 5.57
N GLY A 157 -19.19 -11.74 5.16
CA GLY A 157 -19.79 -12.13 3.88
C GLY A 157 -21.27 -11.74 3.73
N GLU A 158 -21.97 -11.43 4.82
CA GLU A 158 -23.38 -11.00 4.82
C GLU A 158 -23.53 -9.49 4.52
N LEU A 159 -22.43 -8.73 4.49
CA LEU A 159 -22.40 -7.30 4.22
C LEU A 159 -22.16 -7.01 2.72
N PRO A 160 -23.20 -6.72 1.91
CA PRO A 160 -23.11 -6.72 0.44
C PRO A 160 -22.20 -5.62 -0.13
N ARG A 161 -21.91 -4.57 0.63
CA ARG A 161 -21.06 -3.44 0.22
C ARG A 161 -19.81 -3.28 1.08
N LEU A 162 -19.38 -4.36 1.74
CA LEU A 162 -18.13 -4.41 2.47
C LEU A 162 -16.95 -4.59 1.51
N VAL A 163 -15.96 -3.73 1.66
CA VAL A 163 -14.61 -3.91 1.12
C VAL A 163 -13.69 -4.23 2.29
N VAL A 164 -13.12 -5.43 2.30
CA VAL A 164 -12.00 -5.76 3.19
C VAL A 164 -10.71 -5.55 2.43
N MET A 165 -9.90 -4.61 2.90
CA MET A 165 -8.66 -4.19 2.25
C MET A 165 -7.47 -4.44 3.17
N GLU A 166 -6.55 -5.28 2.70
CA GLU A 166 -5.24 -5.40 3.33
C GLU A 166 -4.27 -4.37 2.76
N THR A 167 -3.38 -3.89 3.61
CA THR A 167 -2.20 -3.11 3.23
C THR A 167 -0.99 -3.72 3.93
N GLY A 168 0.22 -3.28 3.57
CA GLY A 168 1.47 -3.81 4.10
C GLY A 168 1.54 -3.86 5.64
N GLY A 169 2.55 -4.56 6.16
CA GLY A 169 2.74 -4.67 7.62
C GLY A 169 3.35 -5.97 8.11
N MET A 170 3.60 -6.95 7.23
CA MET A 170 4.16 -8.26 7.61
C MET A 170 5.63 -8.22 8.10
N LYS A 171 6.34 -7.10 7.96
CA LYS A 171 7.79 -7.04 8.23
C LYS A 171 8.10 -7.39 9.70
N GLY A 172 8.83 -8.49 9.91
CA GLY A 172 9.25 -8.96 11.24
C GLY A 172 8.13 -9.58 12.08
N ARG A 173 6.99 -9.91 11.48
CA ARG A 173 5.82 -10.52 12.14
C ARG A 173 5.40 -11.77 11.35
N ARG A 174 5.39 -12.93 12.02
CA ARG A 174 5.02 -14.27 11.47
C ARG A 174 5.94 -14.76 10.33
N ARG A 175 5.60 -15.93 9.77
CA ARG A 175 6.19 -16.44 8.52
C ARG A 175 5.84 -15.47 7.39
N GLU A 176 6.78 -15.20 6.49
CA GLU A 176 6.47 -14.49 5.25
C GLU A 176 5.54 -15.37 4.41
N LEU A 177 4.31 -14.90 4.24
CA LEU A 177 3.28 -15.51 3.41
C LEU A 177 3.23 -14.79 2.07
N LEU A 178 2.99 -15.54 1.00
CA LEU A 178 2.66 -14.97 -0.30
C LEU A 178 1.31 -14.26 -0.21
N ARG A 179 1.10 -13.25 -1.06
CA ARG A 179 -0.14 -12.46 -1.03
C ARG A 179 -1.37 -13.33 -1.32
N GLU A 180 -1.24 -14.29 -2.22
CA GLU A 180 -2.28 -15.25 -2.56
C GLU A 180 -2.64 -16.14 -1.36
N GLU A 181 -1.65 -16.54 -0.55
CA GLU A 181 -1.89 -17.29 0.69
C GLU A 181 -2.65 -16.44 1.72
N VAL A 182 -2.25 -15.18 1.89
CA VAL A 182 -2.95 -14.21 2.75
C VAL A 182 -4.40 -14.04 2.30
N HIS A 183 -4.60 -13.77 1.01
CA HIS A 183 -5.94 -13.55 0.44
C HIS A 183 -6.81 -14.79 0.61
N TYR A 184 -6.26 -15.98 0.41
CA TYR A 184 -6.98 -17.24 0.65
C TYR A 184 -7.43 -17.37 2.11
N ILE A 185 -6.52 -17.20 3.07
CA ILE A 185 -6.84 -17.29 4.50
C ILE A 185 -7.94 -16.30 4.89
N LEU A 186 -7.78 -15.03 4.52
CA LEU A 186 -8.72 -13.98 4.88
C LEU A 186 -10.08 -14.14 4.19
N THR A 187 -10.11 -14.56 2.93
CA THR A 187 -11.36 -14.86 2.20
C THR A 187 -12.16 -15.94 2.91
N GLN A 188 -11.50 -17.04 3.32
CA GLN A 188 -12.17 -18.13 4.04
C GLN A 188 -12.64 -17.70 5.43
N ALA A 189 -11.79 -17.01 6.19
CA ALA A 189 -12.13 -16.59 7.55
C ALA A 189 -13.26 -15.56 7.60
N PHE A 190 -13.31 -14.64 6.63
CA PHE A 190 -14.29 -13.55 6.60
C PHE A 190 -15.53 -13.85 5.76
N GLY A 191 -15.56 -14.97 5.04
CA GLY A 191 -16.70 -15.34 4.18
C GLY A 191 -16.94 -14.36 3.02
N VAL A 192 -15.97 -13.52 2.69
CA VAL A 192 -16.05 -12.54 1.59
C VAL A 192 -15.59 -13.18 0.29
N ALA A 193 -16.03 -12.65 -0.86
CA ALA A 193 -15.65 -13.22 -2.16
C ALA A 193 -14.19 -12.95 -2.54
N ARG A 194 -13.62 -11.84 -2.05
CA ARG A 194 -12.26 -11.40 -2.37
C ARG A 194 -11.74 -10.42 -1.33
N ILE A 195 -10.42 -10.37 -1.23
CA ILE A 195 -9.68 -9.38 -0.45
C ILE A 195 -9.09 -8.35 -1.38
N HIS A 196 -9.29 -7.09 -1.04
CA HIS A 196 -8.72 -5.96 -1.76
C HIS A 196 -7.35 -5.61 -1.19
N SER A 197 -6.54 -4.90 -1.96
CA SER A 197 -5.20 -4.49 -1.52
C SER A 197 -4.95 -3.01 -1.79
N GLU A 198 -4.21 -2.37 -0.89
CA GLU A 198 -3.53 -1.11 -1.15
C GLU A 198 -2.02 -1.37 -1.26
N TYR A 199 -1.39 -0.73 -2.24
CA TYR A 199 0.05 -0.72 -2.42
C TYR A 199 0.57 0.71 -2.39
N GLY A 200 1.44 0.94 -1.42
CA GLY A 200 2.13 2.19 -1.19
C GLY A 200 3.34 1.96 -0.29
N MET A 201 4.08 3.03 -0.02
CA MET A 201 5.20 3.04 0.93
C MET A 201 5.47 4.48 1.36
N THR A 202 6.30 4.68 2.39
CA THR A 202 6.62 6.01 2.89
C THR A 202 7.24 6.89 1.81
N GLU A 203 8.03 6.30 0.92
CA GLU A 203 8.78 6.96 -0.15
C GLU A 203 7.92 7.41 -1.35
N LEU A 204 6.64 7.03 -1.39
CA LEU A 204 5.69 7.37 -2.45
C LEU A 204 4.56 8.24 -1.90
N LEU A 205 4.01 9.10 -2.74
CA LEU A 205 2.79 9.87 -2.43
C LEU A 205 1.56 9.32 -3.16
N SER A 206 1.73 8.57 -4.25
CA SER A 206 0.66 7.85 -4.93
C SER A 206 0.44 6.44 -4.36
N GLN A 207 -0.82 5.99 -4.35
CA GLN A 207 -1.23 4.62 -3.98
C GLN A 207 -1.80 3.90 -5.20
N ALA A 208 -1.52 2.60 -5.30
CA ALA A 208 -2.19 1.71 -6.25
C ALA A 208 -3.14 0.78 -5.48
N TYR A 209 -4.27 0.44 -6.10
CA TYR A 209 -5.27 -0.42 -5.46
C TYR A 209 -5.54 -1.67 -6.29
N SER A 210 -5.79 -2.77 -5.59
CA SER A 210 -6.29 -4.02 -6.15
C SER A 210 -7.71 -4.27 -5.70
N ALA A 211 -8.62 -4.49 -6.65
CA ALA A 211 -10.00 -4.86 -6.36
C ALA A 211 -10.18 -6.36 -6.02
N GLY A 212 -9.10 -7.13 -5.99
CA GLY A 212 -9.08 -8.58 -5.84
C GLY A 212 -7.98 -9.23 -6.67
N GLU A 213 -7.74 -10.52 -6.43
CA GLU A 213 -6.80 -11.36 -7.20
C GLU A 213 -5.33 -10.87 -7.18
N GLY A 214 -5.00 -9.94 -6.29
CA GLY A 214 -3.66 -9.35 -6.15
C GLY A 214 -3.22 -8.50 -7.35
N ILE A 215 -4.13 -8.16 -8.27
CA ILE A 215 -3.83 -7.34 -9.46
C ILE A 215 -4.10 -5.88 -9.12
N PHE A 216 -3.05 -5.06 -9.11
CA PHE A 216 -3.11 -3.63 -8.87
C PHE A 216 -3.34 -2.86 -10.16
N GLU A 217 -4.26 -1.91 -10.12
CA GLU A 217 -4.43 -0.93 -11.19
C GLU A 217 -3.37 0.17 -11.05
N VAL A 218 -2.69 0.49 -12.15
CA VAL A 218 -1.68 1.55 -12.20
C VAL A 218 -2.40 2.90 -12.30
N PRO A 219 -2.31 3.78 -11.28
CA PRO A 219 -2.98 5.07 -11.33
C PRO A 219 -2.30 6.03 -12.32
N PRO A 220 -3.00 7.08 -12.80
CA PRO A 220 -2.42 8.04 -13.75
C PRO A 220 -1.17 8.79 -13.25
N SER A 221 -1.01 8.91 -11.93
CA SER A 221 0.15 9.55 -11.31
C SER A 221 1.37 8.63 -11.21
N MET A 222 1.24 7.33 -11.52
CA MET A 222 2.27 6.33 -11.36
C MET A 222 2.58 5.61 -12.68
N ARG A 223 3.82 5.19 -12.86
CA ARG A 223 4.20 4.20 -13.86
C ARG A 223 5.05 3.11 -13.23
N ILE A 224 4.65 1.87 -13.46
CA ILE A 224 5.40 0.68 -13.06
C ILE A 224 6.32 0.26 -14.19
N LEU A 225 7.57 -0.01 -13.86
CA LEU A 225 8.59 -0.55 -14.75
C LEU A 225 9.29 -1.70 -14.04
N LEU A 226 9.61 -2.76 -14.76
CA LEU A 226 10.39 -3.87 -14.20
C LEU A 226 11.86 -3.73 -14.62
N ARG A 227 12.75 -4.15 -13.74
CA ARG A 227 14.20 -4.26 -14.00
C ARG A 227 14.72 -5.65 -13.66
N ASP A 228 15.87 -5.99 -14.23
CA ASP A 228 16.58 -7.20 -13.83
C ASP A 228 17.00 -7.10 -12.36
N VAL A 229 16.78 -8.17 -11.60
CA VAL A 229 17.13 -8.22 -10.18
C VAL A 229 18.64 -8.15 -9.92
N ASN A 230 19.47 -8.45 -10.93
CA ASN A 230 20.93 -8.44 -10.84
C ASN A 230 21.57 -7.22 -11.51
N ASP A 231 20.82 -6.48 -12.34
CA ASP A 231 21.30 -5.25 -12.98
C ASP A 231 20.23 -4.14 -12.85
N PRO A 232 20.42 -3.18 -11.93
CA PRO A 232 19.44 -2.12 -11.68
C PRO A 232 19.25 -1.17 -12.89
N PHE A 233 20.15 -1.20 -13.86
CA PHE A 233 20.08 -0.39 -15.08
C PHE A 233 19.49 -1.14 -16.28
N ALA A 234 19.15 -2.42 -16.13
CA ALA A 234 18.58 -3.25 -17.18
C ALA A 234 17.04 -3.31 -17.06
N PRO A 235 16.28 -2.48 -17.78
CA PRO A 235 14.83 -2.59 -17.81
C PRO A 235 14.39 -3.89 -18.49
N LEU A 236 13.31 -4.50 -17.99
CA LEU A 236 12.66 -5.63 -18.62
C LEU A 236 11.50 -5.15 -19.50
N PRO A 237 11.31 -5.72 -20.70
CA PRO A 237 10.19 -5.36 -21.56
C PRO A 237 8.85 -5.85 -20.96
N PRO A 238 7.74 -5.17 -21.24
CA PRO A 238 6.40 -5.66 -20.92
C PRO A 238 6.15 -7.05 -21.54
N GLY A 239 5.49 -7.95 -20.79
CA GLY A 239 5.30 -9.34 -21.18
C GLY A 239 6.57 -10.23 -21.06
N GLY A 240 7.65 -9.68 -20.49
CA GLY A 240 8.83 -10.43 -20.10
C GLY A 240 8.64 -11.19 -18.78
N ARG A 241 9.77 -11.58 -18.17
CA ARG A 241 9.78 -12.23 -16.84
C ARG A 241 9.54 -11.23 -15.70
N SER A 242 9.17 -11.73 -14.53
CA SER A 242 9.10 -10.95 -13.29
C SER A 242 10.46 -10.31 -12.95
N GLY A 243 10.43 -9.15 -12.29
CA GLY A 243 11.63 -8.38 -11.99
C GLY A 243 11.44 -7.40 -10.84
N GLY A 244 12.50 -6.68 -10.49
CA GLY A 244 12.43 -5.64 -9.46
C GLY A 244 11.54 -4.49 -9.92
N ILE A 245 10.68 -3.99 -9.04
CA ILE A 245 9.77 -2.88 -9.33
C ILE A 245 10.53 -1.55 -9.25
N ASN A 246 10.48 -0.80 -10.34
CA ASN A 246 10.80 0.62 -10.41
C ASN A 246 9.50 1.41 -10.58
N ILE A 247 9.39 2.53 -9.90
CA ILE A 247 8.20 3.36 -9.88
C ILE A 247 8.57 4.77 -10.32
N VAL A 248 7.87 5.28 -11.33
CA VAL A 248 7.81 6.72 -11.59
C VAL A 248 6.55 7.24 -10.92
N ASP A 249 6.68 7.92 -9.78
CA ASP A 249 5.58 8.55 -9.05
C ASP A 249 5.62 10.07 -9.27
N LEU A 250 4.76 10.57 -10.14
CA LEU A 250 4.63 12.01 -10.40
C LEU A 250 3.93 12.76 -9.24
N GLY A 251 3.38 12.03 -8.27
CA GLY A 251 2.93 12.60 -7.00
C GLY A 251 4.08 13.12 -6.14
N ASN A 252 5.31 12.62 -6.32
CA ASN A 252 6.51 13.07 -5.60
C ASN A 252 7.05 14.42 -6.13
N VAL A 253 6.17 15.44 -6.23
CA VAL A 253 6.46 16.75 -6.86
C VAL A 253 7.67 17.45 -6.23
N ASP A 254 7.75 17.46 -4.90
CA ASP A 254 8.83 18.09 -4.13
C ASP A 254 9.93 17.09 -3.71
N SER A 255 9.92 15.88 -4.28
CA SER A 255 10.81 14.77 -3.92
C SER A 255 11.35 14.09 -5.19
N CYS A 256 11.91 12.88 -5.07
CA CYS A 256 12.34 12.10 -6.23
C CYS A 256 11.17 11.30 -6.80
N ALA A 257 10.81 11.56 -8.06
CA ALA A 257 9.76 10.82 -8.76
C ALA A 257 10.21 9.43 -9.25
N PHE A 258 11.50 9.19 -9.45
CA PHE A 258 12.02 7.94 -10.00
C PHE A 258 12.59 7.09 -8.87
N VAL A 259 11.78 6.16 -8.36
CA VAL A 259 12.09 5.36 -7.16
C VAL A 259 12.38 3.91 -7.53
N GLU A 260 13.53 3.41 -7.09
CA GLU A 260 13.90 2.00 -7.16
C GLU A 260 13.49 1.30 -5.87
N THR A 261 12.49 0.41 -5.93
CA THR A 261 11.99 -0.31 -4.76
C THR A 261 12.71 -1.64 -4.56
N LYS A 262 12.45 -2.29 -3.42
CA LYS A 262 12.88 -3.67 -3.13
C LYS A 262 11.79 -4.71 -3.36
N ASP A 263 10.74 -4.32 -4.03
CA ASP A 263 9.62 -5.22 -4.29
C ASP A 263 9.86 -5.93 -5.63
N LEU A 264 9.51 -7.21 -5.69
CA LEU A 264 9.47 -8.01 -6.91
C LEU A 264 8.05 -7.93 -7.48
N GLY A 265 7.94 -7.77 -8.79
CA GLY A 265 6.66 -7.67 -9.45
C GLY A 265 6.63 -8.30 -10.83
N ASP A 266 5.41 -8.35 -11.35
CA ASP A 266 5.10 -8.84 -12.68
C ASP A 266 4.06 -7.96 -13.36
N HIS A 267 4.20 -7.78 -14.68
CA HIS A 267 3.21 -7.07 -15.48
C HIS A 267 2.09 -8.02 -15.88
N ILE A 268 0.84 -7.61 -15.65
CA ILE A 268 -0.34 -8.35 -16.11
C ILE A 268 -0.81 -7.79 -17.46
N ASN A 269 -0.84 -6.46 -17.58
CA ASN A 269 -1.14 -5.74 -18.82
C ASN A 269 -0.60 -4.31 -18.70
N GLU A 270 -0.94 -3.43 -19.65
CA GLU A 270 -0.47 -2.04 -19.68
C GLU A 270 -0.81 -1.25 -18.40
N ASN A 271 -1.95 -1.53 -17.77
CA ASN A 271 -2.47 -0.82 -16.61
C ASN A 271 -2.53 -1.69 -15.34
N GLY A 272 -1.93 -2.88 -15.36
CA GLY A 272 -2.08 -3.88 -14.32
C GLY A 272 -0.76 -4.54 -13.93
N PHE A 273 -0.50 -4.67 -12.64
CA PHE A 273 0.71 -5.34 -12.12
C PHE A 273 0.42 -6.15 -10.85
N ARG A 274 1.29 -7.11 -10.54
CA ARG A 274 1.30 -7.83 -9.27
C ARG A 274 2.54 -7.52 -8.47
N VAL A 275 2.41 -7.56 -7.15
CA VAL A 275 3.54 -7.50 -6.20
C VAL A 275 3.71 -8.88 -5.61
N LEU A 276 4.79 -9.56 -5.99
CA LEU A 276 5.09 -10.96 -5.66
C LEU A 276 5.74 -11.11 -4.28
N GLY A 277 6.37 -10.04 -3.78
CA GLY A 277 7.07 -10.05 -2.50
C GLY A 277 8.20 -9.03 -2.48
N ARG A 278 9.08 -9.15 -1.49
CA ARG A 278 10.35 -8.44 -1.43
C ARG A 278 11.47 -9.42 -1.73
N PHE A 279 12.46 -9.00 -2.50
CA PHE A 279 13.68 -9.79 -2.64
C PHE A 279 14.66 -9.38 -1.53
N ASP A 280 15.21 -10.37 -0.83
CA ASP A 280 16.28 -10.16 0.14
C ASP A 280 17.65 -10.28 -0.56
N ASN A 281 18.71 -9.75 0.06
CA ASN A 281 20.06 -9.82 -0.49
C ASN A 281 20.56 -11.26 -0.76
N SER A 282 19.88 -12.30 -0.24
CA SER A 282 20.12 -13.71 -0.56
C SER A 282 19.69 -14.09 -1.98
N ASP A 283 18.65 -13.46 -2.52
CA ASP A 283 18.06 -13.82 -3.81
C ASP A 283 18.95 -13.39 -4.99
N VAL A 284 19.72 -12.31 -4.80
CA VAL A 284 20.71 -11.80 -5.78
C VAL A 284 21.88 -12.78 -5.99
N ARG A 285 22.11 -13.73 -5.06
CA ARG A 285 23.20 -14.72 -5.18
C ARG A 285 22.72 -16.11 -5.60
N GLY A 286 21.40 -16.31 -5.75
CA GLY A 286 20.80 -17.64 -5.85
C GLY A 286 19.67 -17.72 -6.88
N CYS A 287 19.85 -17.18 -8.08
CA CYS A 287 18.91 -17.47 -9.17
C CYS A 287 19.08 -18.91 -9.67
N ASN A 288 18.35 -19.83 -9.01
CA ASN A 288 17.75 -21.01 -9.62
C ASN A 288 16.33 -21.15 -9.04
N LEU A 289 15.44 -20.23 -9.40
CA LEU A 289 14.01 -20.50 -9.31
C LEU A 289 13.61 -21.18 -10.63
N MET A 290 13.66 -22.51 -10.63
CA MET A 290 13.07 -23.34 -11.68
C MET A 290 11.55 -23.14 -11.64
N VAL A 291 11.00 -22.75 -12.79
CA VAL A 291 9.60 -22.94 -13.16
C VAL A 291 9.38 -24.45 -13.30
N VAL A 292 8.43 -25.00 -12.54
CA VAL A 292 7.71 -26.24 -12.87
C VAL A 292 6.23 -25.93 -12.76
#